data_AF-A0A7V6WGH9-F1
#
_entry.id   AF-A0A7V6WGH9-F1
#
_cell.length_a   1.000
_cell.length_b   1.000
_cell.length_c   1.000
_cell.angle_alpha   90.00
_cell.angle_beta   90.00
_cell.angle_gamma   90.00
#
_symmetry.space_group_name_H-M   'P 1'
#
loop_
_entity.id
_entity.type
_entity.pdbx_description
1 polymer ?
#
loop_
_entity_poly.entity_id
_entity_poly.type
_entity_poly.pdbx_seq_one_letter_code
_entity_poly.pdbx_strand_id
1 'polypeptide(L)' 'MKKLVLYTDGASRGNPGPAGIGALLYDEKGRVVAEISEYLGEAT' A
#
# COMPACT_ATOMS: atom_id res chain seq x y z
N MET A 1 24.41 4.72 3.74
CA MET A 1 23.29 4.16 2.96
C MET A 1 22.03 4.94 3.31
N LYS A 2 21.22 5.37 2.33
CA LYS A 2 19.89 5.92 2.63
C LYS A 2 18.95 4.75 2.92
N LYS A 3 18.28 4.76 4.07
CA LYS A 3 17.26 3.75 4.43
C LYS A 3 15.88 4.27 4.07
N LEU A 4 15.07 3.41 3.47
CA LEU A 4 13.65 3.64 3.26
C LEU A 4 12.86 2.53 3.95
N VAL A 5 11.66 2.85 4.42
CA VAL A 5 10.73 1.89 5.06
C VAL A 5 9.43 1.88 4.27
N LEU A 6 9.05 0.73 3.72
CA LEU A 6 7.80 0.54 3.00
C LEU A 6 6.81 -0.19 3.90
N TYR A 7 5.65 0.42 4.12
CA TYR A 7 4.45 -0.24 4.63
C TYR A 7 3.54 -0.50 3.45
N THR A 8 2.99 -1.70 3.35
CA THR A 8 2.04 -2.06 2.29
C THR A 8 0.98 -2.96 2.89
N ASP A 9 -0.24 -2.83 2.39
CA ASP A 9 -1.36 -3.69 2.75
C ASP A 9 -2.31 -3.85 1.57
N GLY A 10 -3.04 -4.96 1.58
CA GLY A 10 -4.03 -5.29 0.58
C GLY A 10 -5.25 -5.92 1.25
N ALA A 11 -6.44 -5.52 0.82
CA ALA A 11 -7.69 -6.03 1.36
C ALA A 11 -8.67 -6.37 0.24
N SER A 12 -9.36 -7.49 0.38
CA SER A 12 -10.49 -7.89 -0.47
C SER A 12 -11.70 -8.27 0.40
N ARG A 13 -12.90 -7.89 -0.05
CA ARG A 13 -14.17 -8.23 0.59
C ARG A 13 -14.80 -9.49 -0.01
N GLY A 14 -14.04 -10.58 -0.13
CA GLY A 14 -14.53 -11.85 -0.68
C GLY A 14 -13.45 -12.64 -1.44
N ASN A 15 -13.88 -13.64 -2.22
CA ASN A 15 -13.03 -14.38 -3.16
C ASN A 15 -13.82 -14.80 -4.44
N PRO A 16 -13.81 -13.99 -5.53
CA PRO A 16 -13.35 -12.60 -5.58
C PRO A 16 -14.30 -11.66 -4.82
N GLY A 17 -13.81 -10.47 -4.51
CA GLY A 17 -14.60 -9.38 -3.96
C GLY A 17 -13.98 -8.03 -4.30
N PRO A 18 -14.68 -6.91 -4.00
CA PRO A 18 -14.11 -5.58 -4.12
C PRO A 18 -12.81 -5.49 -3.33
N ALA A 19 -11.73 -5.11 -4.03
CA ALA A 19 -10.38 -5.13 -3.50
C ALA A 19 -9.65 -3.80 -3.70
N GLY A 20 -8.71 -3.52 -2.82
CA GLY A 20 -7.82 -2.37 -2.92
C GLY A 20 -6.48 -2.62 -2.25
N ILE A 21 -5.51 -1.79 -2.61
CA ILE A 21 -4.17 -1.80 -2.05
C ILE A 21 -3.78 -0.42 -1.54
N GLY A 22 -2.87 -0.40 -0.57
CA GLY A 22 -2.23 0.81 -0.09
C GLY A 22 -0.76 0.57 0.21
N ALA A 23 0.07 1.57 -0.06
CA ALA A 23 1.47 1.54 0.37
C ALA A 23 1.98 2.94 0.75
N LEU A 24 2.82 2.99 1.77
CA LEU A 24 3.46 4.21 2.30
C LEU A 24 4.97 3.99 2.40
N LEU A 25 5.73 4.85 1.75
CA LEU A 25 7.19 4.85 1.76
C LEU A 25 7.70 5.99 2.64
N TYR A 26 8.45 5.67 3.67
CA TYR A 26 9.08 6.63 4.58
C TYR A 26 10.58 6.72 4.35
N ASP A 27 11.13 7.92 4.52
CA ASP A 27 12.57 8.12 4.69
C ASP A 27 13.02 7.79 6.13
N GLU A 28 14.33 7.81 6.35
CA GLU A 28 14.94 7.57 7.66
C GLU A 28 14.56 8.58 8.75
N LYS A 29 13.97 9.73 8.36
CA LYS A 29 13.46 10.76 9.28
C LYS A 29 11.96 10.60 9.55
N GLY A 30 11.34 9.53 9.04
CA GLY A 30 9.92 9.27 9.19
C GLY A 30 9.03 10.15 8.31
N ARG A 31 9.57 10.75 7.24
CA ARG A 31 8.79 11.56 6.29
C ARG A 31 8.27 10.68 5.17
N VAL A 32 7.02 10.89 4.77
CA VAL A 32 6.44 10.22 3.61
C VAL A 32 7.14 10.73 2.34
N VAL A 33 7.69 9.80 1.57
CA VAL A 33 8.35 10.03 0.28
C VAL A 33 7.40 9.71 -0.87
N ALA A 34 6.56 8.68 -0.69
CA ALA A 34 5.56 8.27 -1.66
C ALA A 34 4.39 7.57 -0.96
N GLU A 35 3.21 7.67 -1.56
CA GLU A 35 1.99 6.99 -1.13
C GLU A 35 1.24 6.49 -2.37
N ILE A 36 0.68 5.29 -2.28
CA ILE A 36 -0.28 4.76 -3.25
C ILE A 36 -1.54 4.31 -2.53
N SER A 37 -2.69 4.53 -3.17
CA SER A 37 -3.97 3.96 -2.80
C SER A 37 -4.74 3.69 -4.09
N GLU A 38 -5.05 2.42 -4.35
CA GLU A 38 -5.66 2.00 -5.60
C GLU A 38 -6.81 1.03 -5.36
N TYR A 39 -7.92 1.27 -6.05
CA TYR A 39 -9.03 0.33 -6.14
C TYR A 39 -8.76 -0.64 -7.29
N LEU A 40 -8.71 -1.93 -6.99
CA LEU A 40 -8.35 -2.99 -7.95
C LEU A 40 -9.54 -3.61 -8.66
N GLY A 41 -10.78 -3.22 -8.34
CA GLY A 41 -11.97 -3.88 -8.85
C GLY A 41 -12.32 -5.14 -8.06
N GLU A 42 -12.80 -6.17 -8.75
CA GLU A 42 -13.06 -7.50 -8.20
C GLU A 42 -11.77 -8.35 -8.28
N ALA A 43 -11.11 -8.57 -7.13
CA ALA A 43 -9.84 -9.31 -7.06
C ALA A 43 -9.68 -10.04 -5.71
N THR A 44 -8.64 -10.87 -5.59
CA THR A 44 -8.21 -11.55 -4.35
C THR A 44 -6.71 -11.71 -4.34
#